data_AF-A0A401UG81-F1
#
_entry.id   AF-A0A401UG81-F1
#
_cell.length_a   1.000
_cell.length_b   1.000
_cell.length_c   1.000
_cell.angle_alpha   90.00
_cell.angle_beta   90.00
_cell.angle_gamma   90.00
#
_symmetry.space_group_name_H-M   'P 1'
#
loop_
_entity.id
_entity.type
_entity.pdbx_description
1 polymer ?
#
loop_
_entity_poly.entity_id
_entity_poly.type
_entity_poly.pdbx_seq_one_letter_code
_entity_poly.pdbx_strand_id
1 'polypeptide(L)' 'MRILNLFDVYFLIMMVLQGSVVLSVDARNFKKSGDDITSKKARTLGLLAIIIAIILFTLRFIF' A
#
# COMPACT_ATOMS: atom_id res chain seq x y z
N MET A 1 2.27 -8.44 22.92
CA MET A 1 2.21 -7.80 21.58
C MET A 1 2.85 -8.66 20.48
N ARG A 2 2.46 -9.94 20.36
CA ARG A 2 3.08 -10.84 19.38
C ARG A 2 2.69 -10.51 17.93
N ILE A 3 1.51 -9.92 17.75
CA ILE A 3 0.98 -9.46 16.46
C ILE A 3 1.68 -8.20 15.94
N LEU A 4 2.11 -7.28 16.80
CA LEU A 4 2.83 -6.08 16.37
C LEU A 4 4.19 -6.42 15.77
N ASN A 5 4.78 -7.56 16.17
CA ASN A 5 6.04 -8.03 15.59
C ASN A 5 5.91 -8.50 14.13
N LEU A 6 4.71 -8.69 13.60
CA LEU A 6 4.51 -8.94 12.17
C LEU A 6 4.69 -7.67 11.32
N PHE A 7 4.56 -6.47 11.90
CA PHE A 7 4.70 -5.20 11.18
C PHE A 7 6.15 -4.73 11.15
N ASP A 8 7.06 -5.62 10.77
CA ASP A 8 8.49 -5.35 10.75
C ASP A 8 8.95 -4.61 9.48
N VAL A 9 10.27 -4.42 9.34
CA VAL A 9 10.86 -3.80 8.15
C VAL A 9 10.51 -4.59 6.90
N TYR A 10 10.42 -5.92 6.97
CA TYR A 10 10.02 -6.75 5.84
C TYR A 10 8.57 -6.48 5.43
N PHE A 11 7.63 -6.38 6.38
CA PHE A 11 6.25 -5.97 6.11
C PHE A 11 6.19 -4.59 5.44
N LEU A 12 6.94 -3.61 5.95
CA LEU A 12 6.96 -2.26 5.38
C LEU A 12 7.46 -2.27 3.94
N ILE A 13 8.55 -2.99 3.64
CA ILE A 13 9.09 -3.12 2.29
C ILE A 13 8.08 -3.78 1.36
N MET A 14 7.44 -4.87 1.79
CA MET A 14 6.43 -5.58 0.99
C MET A 14 5.22 -4.68 0.68
N MET A 15 4.75 -3.90 1.65
CA MET A 15 3.63 -2.98 1.47
C MET A 15 3.98 -1.81 0.52
N VAL A 16 5.20 -1.28 0.59
CA VAL A 16 5.67 -0.25 -0.34
C VAL A 16 5.78 -0.79 -1.77
N LEU A 17 6.29 -2.02 -1.93
CA LEU A 17 6.36 -2.69 -3.24
C LEU A 17 4.95 -2.93 -3.80
N GLN A 18 4.05 -3.52 -3.00
CA GLN A 18 2.68 -3.77 -3.42
C GLN A 18 1.94 -2.47 -3.78
N GLY A 19 2.02 -1.45 -2.93
CA GLY A 19 1.41 -0.14 -3.19
C GLY A 19 1.96 0.50 -4.46
N SER A 20 3.26 0.37 -4.71
CA SER A 20 3.91 0.85 -5.95
C SER A 20 3.44 0.10 -7.19
N VAL A 21 3.25 -1.22 -7.11
CA VAL A 21 2.67 -2.03 -8.20
C VAL A 21 1.25 -1.58 -8.49
N VAL A 22 0.39 -1.40 -7.48
CA VAL A 22 -1.00 -0.94 -7.67
C VAL A 22 -1.04 0.46 -8.30
N LEU A 23 -0.16 1.37 -7.85
CA LEU A 23 -0.05 2.74 -8.37
C LEU A 23 0.43 2.81 -9.83
N SER A 24 1.26 1.86 -10.26
CA SER A 24 1.94 1.90 -11.56
C SER A 24 1.38 0.93 -12.60
N VAL A 25 1.03 -0.29 -12.20
CA VAL A 25 0.51 -1.35 -13.08
C VAL A 25 -1.01 -1.23 -13.14
N ASP A 26 -1.70 -1.43 -12.02
CA ASP A 26 -3.16 -1.48 -12.00
C ASP A 26 -3.78 -0.15 -12.42
N ALA A 27 -3.37 0.96 -11.80
CA ALA A 27 -3.88 2.28 -12.16
C ALA A 27 -3.63 2.63 -13.64
N ARG A 28 -2.51 2.21 -14.21
CA ARG A 28 -2.18 2.46 -15.63
C ARG A 28 -2.93 1.53 -16.57
N ASN A 29 -3.19 0.29 -16.14
CA ASN A 29 -3.99 -0.67 -16.89
C ASN A 29 -5.45 -0.21 -16.98
N PHE A 30 -6.05 0.20 -15.86
CA PHE A 30 -7.42 0.74 -15.83
C PHE A 30 -7.56 2.02 -16.67
N LYS A 31 -6.53 2.88 -16.65
CA LYS A 31 -6.50 4.07 -17.49
C LYS A 31 -6.43 3.73 -18.99
N LYS A 32 -5.67 2.68 -19.36
CA LYS A 32 -5.58 2.20 -20.75
C LYS A 32 -6.90 1.57 -21.23
N SER A 33 -7.66 0.93 -20.34
CA SER A 33 -8.96 0.35 -20.66
C SER A 33 -10.11 1.37 -20.62
N GLY A 34 -9.84 2.66 -20.42
CA GLY A 34 -10.86 3.72 -20.38
C GLY A 34 -11.64 3.79 -19.06
N ASP A 35 -11.24 3.04 -18.03
CA ASP A 35 -11.88 3.05 -16.72
C ASP A 35 -11.12 3.98 -15.75
N ASP A 36 -11.30 5.28 -15.96
CA ASP A 36 -10.66 6.32 -15.17
C ASP A 36 -11.11 6.35 -13.70
N ILE A 37 -12.33 5.89 -13.40
CA ILE A 37 -12.85 5.82 -12.03
C ILE A 37 -12.09 4.75 -11.25
N THR A 38 -11.95 3.56 -11.83
CA THR A 38 -11.20 2.46 -11.20
C THR A 38 -9.71 2.77 -11.15
N SER A 39 -9.16 3.47 -12.15
CA SER A 39 -7.77 3.98 -12.11
C SER A 39 -7.51 4.89 -10.92
N LYS A 40 -8.40 5.86 -10.66
CA LYS A 40 -8.30 6.74 -9.49
C LYS A 40 -8.43 5.97 -8.18
N LYS A 41 -9.40 5.04 -8.10
CA LYS A 41 -9.57 4.18 -6.91
C LYS A 41 -8.33 3.33 -6.64
N ALA A 42 -7.73 2.73 -7.67
CA ALA A 42 -6.49 1.96 -7.54
C ALA A 42 -5.36 2.81 -6.98
N ARG A 43 -5.18 4.05 -7.48
CA ARG A 43 -4.19 4.98 -6.91
C ARG A 43 -4.46 5.29 -5.45
N THR A 44 -5.70 5.62 -5.10
CA THR A 44 -6.07 5.90 -3.71
C THR A 44 -5.82 4.69 -2.80
N LEU A 45 -6.15 3.47 -3.26
CA LEU A 45 -5.92 2.24 -2.52
C LEU A 45 -4.43 1.95 -2.31
N GLY A 46 -3.61 2.07 -3.34
CA GLY A 46 -2.15 1.88 -3.22
C GLY A 46 -1.53 2.88 -2.25
N LEU A 47 -1.98 4.14 -2.27
CA LEU A 47 -1.47 5.19 -1.39
C LEU A 47 -1.95 4.99 0.06
N LEU A 48 -3.22 4.64 0.26
CA LEU A 48 -3.77 4.31 1.58
C LEU A 48 -3.08 3.09 2.21
N ALA A 49 -2.81 2.05 1.42
CA ALA A 49 -2.11 0.86 1.88
C ALA A 49 -0.71 1.20 2.43
N ILE A 50 0.04 2.07 1.73
CA ILE A 50 1.35 2.54 2.18
C ILE A 50 1.23 3.36 3.47
N ILE A 51 0.25 4.28 3.56
CA ILE A 51 0.03 5.09 4.76
C ILE A 51 -0.28 4.21 5.97
N ILE A 52 -1.18 3.23 5.82
CA ILE A 52 -1.54 2.30 6.90
C ILE A 52 -0.32 1.48 7.32
N ALA A 53 0.49 1.01 6.37
CA ALA A 53 1.71 0.27 6.68
C ALA A 53 2.71 1.10 7.51
N ILE A 54 2.89 2.38 7.18
CA ILE A 54 3.75 3.30 7.94
C ILE A 54 3.22 3.50 9.36
N ILE A 55 1.90 3.67 9.53
CA ILE A 55 1.28 3.82 10.85
C ILE A 55 1.51 2.57 11.70
N LEU A 56 1.28 1.38 11.14
CA LEU A 56 1.46 0.11 11.84
C LEU A 56 2.93 -0.15 12.22
N PHE A 57 3.86 0.19 11.33
CA PHE A 57 5.30 0.11 11.61
C PHE A 57 5.70 1.07 12.75
N THR A 58 5.17 2.29 12.74
CA THR A 58 5.44 3.28 13.80
C THR A 58 4.85 2.83 15.15
N LEU A 59 3.63 2.28 15.15
CA LEU A 59 3.01 1.72 16.34
C LEU A 59 3.85 0.58 16.93
N ARG A 60 4.38 -0.33 16.09
CA ARG A 60 5.32 -1.37 16.54
C ARG A 60 6.58 -0.78 17.19
N PHE A 61 7.09 0.34 16.68
CA PHE A 61 8.30 0.94 17.27
C PHE A 61 8.05 1.55 18.65
N ILE A 62 6.84 2.06 18.89
CA ILE A 62 6.46 2.69 20.16
C ILE A 62 6.08 1.65 21.23
N PHE A 63 5.53 0.51 20.82
CA PHE A 63 4.90 -0.51 21.68
C PHE A 63 5.66 -1.84 21.68
#